data_AF-A0A944KIK1-F1
#
_entry.id   AF-A0A944KIK1-F1
#
_cell.length_a   1.000
_cell.length_b   1.000
_cell.length_c   1.000
_cell.angle_alpha   90.00
_cell.angle_beta   90.00
_cell.angle_gamma   90.00
#
_symmetry.space_group_name_H-M   'P 1'
#
loop_
_entity.id
_entity.type
_entity.pdbx_description
1 polymer ?
#
loop_
_entity_poly.entity_id
_entity_poly.type
_entity_poly.pdbx_seq_one_letter_code
_entity_poly.pdbx_strand_id
1 'polypeptide(L)'
;MATHTPEQAALAELDRLTSAFNKAEGNVEKARKPLHEAIVKHLRARSAPPGVIADHTPYDRNHVGRLGKAAGVPPLRGPNAAPAPEYDDATQAAALAELDKLTTAFKKAEGKVEEARKPLHEVIVRTYSSRVLGPGVIAEHVPYDRNHVGRIIKAAGAPLIRG
;
A
#
# COMPACT_ATOMS: atom_id res chain seq x y z
N MET A 1 20.28 -4.67 -36.12
CA MET A 1 19.49 -4.19 -34.97
C MET A 1 18.10 -4.78 -35.10
N ALA A 2 17.68 -5.66 -34.18
CA ALA A 2 16.35 -6.26 -34.26
C ALA A 2 15.29 -5.20 -33.91
N THR A 3 14.63 -4.65 -34.91
CA THR A 3 13.47 -3.76 -34.75
C THR A 3 12.33 -4.57 -34.12
N HIS A 4 11.97 -4.23 -32.87
CA HIS A 4 10.86 -4.89 -32.18
C HIS A 4 9.55 -4.54 -32.90
N THR A 5 8.62 -5.49 -32.99
CA THR A 5 7.28 -5.17 -33.50
C THR A 5 6.57 -4.19 -32.55
N PRO A 6 5.58 -3.41 -33.01
CA PRO A 6 4.81 -2.52 -32.14
C PRO A 6 4.20 -3.25 -30.93
N GLU A 7 3.78 -4.50 -31.12
CA GLU A 7 3.29 -5.39 -30.06
C GLU A 7 4.39 -5.70 -29.04
N GLN A 8 5.57 -6.14 -29.48
CA GLN A 8 6.69 -6.46 -28.60
C GLN A 8 7.15 -5.23 -27.81
N ALA A 9 7.17 -4.05 -28.43
CA ALA A 9 7.51 -2.81 -27.76
C ALA A 9 6.47 -2.44 -26.68
N ALA A 10 5.17 -2.58 -26.98
CA ALA A 10 4.09 -2.30 -26.04
C ALA A 10 4.11 -3.27 -24.84
N LEU A 11 4.36 -4.57 -25.09
CA LEU A 11 4.49 -5.59 -24.04
C LEU A 11 5.69 -5.31 -23.13
N ALA A 12 6.87 -5.04 -23.71
CA ALA A 12 8.06 -4.73 -22.93
C ALA A 12 7.89 -3.47 -22.06
N GLU A 13 7.15 -2.47 -22.55
CA GLU A 13 6.84 -1.28 -21.78
C GLU A 13 5.85 -1.56 -20.63
N LEU A 14 4.80 -2.35 -20.87
CA LEU A 14 3.88 -2.81 -19.84
C LEU A 14 4.63 -3.59 -18.75
N ASP A 15 5.46 -4.56 -19.13
CA ASP A 15 6.25 -5.37 -18.19
C ASP A 15 7.17 -4.51 -17.32
N ARG A 16 7.82 -3.51 -17.94
CA ARG A 16 8.70 -2.58 -17.22
C ARG A 16 7.93 -1.77 -16.18
N LEU A 17 6.77 -1.23 -16.54
CA LEU A 17 5.95 -0.41 -15.65
C LEU A 17 5.27 -1.26 -14.56
N THR A 18 4.80 -2.45 -14.90
CA THR A 18 4.31 -3.44 -13.94
C THR A 18 5.39 -3.83 -12.94
N SER A 19 6.62 -4.05 -13.39
CA SER A 19 7.75 -4.33 -12.50
C SER A 19 8.05 -3.17 -11.55
N ALA A 20 7.97 -1.92 -12.03
CA ALA A 20 8.14 -0.73 -11.20
C ALA A 20 7.02 -0.59 -10.17
N PHE A 21 5.77 -0.84 -10.56
CA PHE A 21 4.61 -0.84 -9.68
C PHE A 21 4.73 -1.92 -8.60
N ASN A 22 5.00 -3.18 -8.97
CA ASN A 22 5.18 -4.29 -8.03
C ASN A 22 6.33 -4.02 -7.05
N LYS A 23 7.42 -3.40 -7.51
CA LYS A 23 8.53 -2.99 -6.64
C LYS A 23 8.09 -1.92 -5.64
N ALA A 24 7.26 -0.97 -6.06
CA ALA A 24 6.71 0.05 -5.19
C ALA A 24 5.78 -0.57 -4.13
N GLU A 25 4.88 -1.48 -4.51
CA GLU A 25 4.03 -2.22 -3.57
C GLU A 25 4.84 -3.03 -2.56
N GLY A 26 5.89 -3.72 -3.03
CA GLY A 26 6.82 -4.43 -2.15
C GLY A 26 7.51 -3.50 -1.14
N ASN A 27 7.74 -2.23 -1.48
CA ASN A 27 8.29 -1.25 -0.53
C ASN A 27 7.25 -0.79 0.51
N VAL A 28 5.97 -0.69 0.13
CA VAL A 28 4.88 -0.42 1.08
C VAL A 28 4.82 -1.52 2.12
N GLU A 29 4.83 -2.79 1.70
CA GLU A 29 4.82 -3.92 2.63
C GLU A 29 6.05 -3.94 3.56
N LYS A 30 7.24 -3.63 3.01
CA LYS A 30 8.46 -3.47 3.82
C LYS A 30 8.39 -2.32 4.82
N ALA A 31 7.66 -1.24 4.54
CA ALA A 31 7.46 -0.13 5.47
C ALA A 31 6.32 -0.40 6.46
N ARG A 32 5.29 -1.16 6.07
CA ARG A 32 4.14 -1.55 6.89
C ARG A 32 4.59 -2.40 8.08
N LYS A 33 5.45 -3.40 7.82
CA LYS A 33 5.92 -4.34 8.84
C LYS A 33 6.57 -3.64 10.07
N PRO A 34 7.60 -2.81 9.94
CA PRO A 34 8.22 -2.14 11.09
C PRO A 34 7.25 -1.17 11.78
N LEU A 35 6.33 -0.53 11.04
CA LEU A 35 5.27 0.28 11.65
C LEU A 35 4.34 -0.55 12.54
N HIS A 36 3.89 -1.72 12.06
CA HIS A 36 3.05 -2.63 12.85
C HIS A 36 3.80 -3.17 14.06
N GLU A 37 5.07 -3.54 13.89
CA GLU A 37 5.93 -3.99 14.99
C GLU A 37 6.12 -2.89 16.04
N ALA A 38 6.34 -1.63 15.64
CA ALA A 38 6.45 -0.49 16.55
C ALA A 38 5.14 -0.22 17.30
N ILE A 39 3.99 -0.26 16.61
CA ILE A 39 2.67 -0.14 17.25
C ILE A 39 2.51 -1.20 18.33
N VAL A 40 2.80 -2.48 18.02
CA VAL A 40 2.70 -3.57 19.00
C VAL A 40 3.70 -3.39 20.14
N LYS A 41 4.94 -2.99 19.86
CA LYS A 41 5.98 -2.69 20.86
C LYS A 41 5.49 -1.64 21.86
N HIS A 42 4.96 -0.51 21.40
CA HIS A 42 4.49 0.57 22.29
C HIS A 42 3.20 0.20 23.02
N LEU A 43 2.30 -0.58 22.40
CA LEU A 43 1.12 -1.12 23.07
C LEU A 43 1.49 -2.08 24.21
N ARG A 44 2.50 -2.94 24.00
CA ARG A 44 3.02 -3.87 25.02
C ARG A 44 3.73 -3.13 26.15
N ALA A 45 4.61 -2.20 25.79
CA ALA A 45 5.38 -1.40 26.74
C ALA A 45 4.54 -0.36 27.48
N ARG A 46 3.26 -0.18 27.09
CA ARG A 46 2.36 0.85 27.62
C ARG A 46 2.97 2.26 27.51
N SER A 47 3.74 2.52 26.47
CA SER A 47 4.43 3.81 26.27
C SER A 47 3.47 4.95 25.94
N ALA A 48 2.31 4.65 25.37
CA ALA A 48 1.28 5.64 25.04
C ALA A 48 -0.12 5.00 25.03
N PRO A 49 -1.19 5.79 25.25
CA PRO A 49 -2.56 5.30 25.10
C PRO A 49 -2.85 4.85 23.65
N PRO A 50 -3.67 3.80 23.41
CA PRO A 50 -4.00 3.36 22.06
C PRO A 50 -4.67 4.41 21.17
N GLY A 51 -5.37 5.38 21.77
CA GLY A 51 -5.93 6.52 21.03
C GLY A 51 -4.83 7.43 20.49
N VAL A 52 -3.89 7.81 21.35
CA VAL A 52 -2.74 8.65 20.96
C VAL A 52 -1.84 7.93 19.95
N ILE A 53 -1.62 6.62 20.10
CA ILE A 53 -0.90 5.83 19.10
C ILE A 53 -1.62 5.89 17.74
N ALA A 54 -2.95 5.81 17.72
CA ALA A 54 -3.71 5.85 16.48
C ALA A 54 -3.52 7.19 15.75
N ASP A 55 -3.50 8.31 16.47
CA ASP A 55 -3.33 9.67 15.91
C ASP A 55 -1.99 9.86 15.18
N HIS A 56 -0.95 9.09 15.55
CA HIS A 56 0.39 9.12 14.94
C HIS A 56 0.61 8.01 13.90
N THR A 57 -0.45 7.30 13.51
CA THR A 57 -0.42 6.21 12.53
C THR A 57 -1.48 6.44 11.45
N PRO A 58 -1.39 5.77 10.28
CA PRO A 58 -2.46 5.83 9.28
C PRO A 58 -3.70 5.00 9.68
N TYR A 59 -3.72 4.43 10.89
CA TYR A 59 -4.72 3.46 11.31
C TYR A 59 -5.63 4.03 12.38
N ASP A 60 -6.92 3.68 12.28
CA ASP A 60 -7.87 3.99 13.35
C ASP A 60 -7.58 3.20 14.63
N ARG A 61 -8.14 3.66 15.75
CA ARG A 61 -8.01 3.03 17.07
C ARG A 61 -8.46 1.55 17.08
N ASN A 62 -9.47 1.18 16.30
CA ASN A 62 -9.96 -0.18 16.26
C ASN A 62 -8.96 -1.10 15.55
N HIS A 63 -8.32 -0.62 14.49
CA HIS A 63 -7.24 -1.30 13.79
C HIS A 63 -6.03 -1.50 14.69
N VAL A 64 -5.58 -0.44 15.39
CA VAL A 64 -4.52 -0.51 16.40
C VAL A 64 -4.88 -1.55 17.49
N GLY A 65 -6.13 -1.56 17.95
CA GLY A 65 -6.63 -2.56 18.90
C GLY A 65 -6.60 -3.99 18.37
N ARG A 66 -6.96 -4.20 17.09
CA ARG A 66 -6.86 -5.52 16.42
C ARG A 66 -5.41 -6.00 16.32
N LEU A 67 -4.47 -5.10 15.97
CA LEU A 67 -3.04 -5.42 15.94
C LEU A 67 -2.54 -5.85 17.32
N GLY A 68 -2.89 -5.10 18.36
CA GLY A 68 -2.56 -5.45 19.75
C GLY A 68 -3.13 -6.82 20.14
N LYS A 69 -4.41 -7.08 19.85
CA LYS A 69 -5.06 -8.36 20.15
C LYS A 69 -4.39 -9.53 19.42
N ALA A 70 -4.13 -9.38 18.13
CA ALA A 70 -3.46 -10.40 17.32
C ALA A 70 -2.06 -10.72 17.84
N ALA A 71 -1.37 -9.70 18.38
CA ALA A 71 -0.06 -9.85 19.01
C ALA A 71 -0.12 -10.24 20.49
N GLY A 72 -1.29 -10.58 21.05
CA GLY A 72 -1.42 -11.01 22.44
C GLY A 72 -1.19 -9.91 23.49
N VAL A 73 -1.37 -8.63 23.13
CA VAL A 73 -1.28 -7.53 24.08
C VAL A 73 -2.47 -7.57 25.05
N PRO A 74 -2.24 -7.57 26.38
CA PRO A 74 -3.34 -7.58 27.35
C PRO A 74 -4.25 -6.35 27.20
N PRO A 75 -5.58 -6.51 27.35
CA PRO A 75 -6.51 -5.39 27.29
C PRO A 75 -6.29 -4.42 28.44
N LEU A 76 -6.77 -3.18 28.29
CA LEU A 76 -6.73 -2.15 29.33
C LEU A 76 -7.90 -2.26 30.32
N ARG A 77 -8.96 -2.99 29.97
CA ARG A 77 -10.18 -3.17 30.79
C ARG A 77 -10.67 -4.61 30.68
N GLY A 78 -11.26 -5.12 31.76
CA GLY A 78 -11.84 -6.47 31.83
C GLY A 78 -11.08 -7.44 32.74
N PRO A 79 -11.54 -8.70 32.86
CA PRO A 79 -11.03 -9.68 33.82
C PRO A 79 -9.56 -10.07 33.59
N ASN A 80 -9.05 -9.89 32.37
CA ASN A 80 -7.66 -10.16 32.01
C ASN A 80 -6.84 -8.86 31.80
N ALA A 81 -7.30 -7.73 32.36
CA ALA A 81 -6.62 -6.45 32.21
C ALA A 81 -5.37 -6.37 33.08
N ALA A 82 -4.30 -5.82 32.51
CA ALA A 82 -3.16 -5.37 33.29
C ALA A 82 -3.54 -4.11 34.11
N PRO A 83 -2.79 -3.78 35.17
CA PRO A 83 -2.96 -2.51 35.88
C PRO A 83 -2.95 -1.32 34.91
N ALA A 84 -3.73 -0.29 35.25
CA ALA A 84 -3.74 0.94 34.47
C ALA A 84 -2.31 1.52 34.45
N PRO A 85 -1.71 1.72 33.26
CA PRO A 85 -0.37 2.29 33.17
C PRO A 85 -0.42 3.77 33.52
N GLU A 86 0.64 4.24 34.18
CA GLU A 86 0.99 5.66 34.21
C GLU A 86 1.85 5.96 33.00
N TYR A 87 1.48 6.98 32.23
CA TYR A 87 2.20 7.37 31.02
C TYR A 87 3.19 8.46 31.40
N ASP A 88 4.48 8.15 31.28
CA ASP A 88 5.55 9.12 31.39
C ASP A 88 5.65 9.94 30.09
N ASP A 89 5.63 11.27 30.21
CA ASP A 89 5.60 12.19 29.07
C ASP A 89 6.83 12.03 28.16
N ALA A 90 8.02 11.78 28.73
CA ALA A 90 9.24 11.60 27.96
C ALA A 90 9.21 10.29 27.15
N THR A 91 8.76 9.20 27.77
CA THR A 91 8.59 7.89 27.13
C THR A 91 7.52 7.94 26.05
N GLN A 92 6.42 8.65 26.32
CA GLN A 92 5.36 8.86 25.35
C GLN A 92 5.89 9.65 24.14
N ALA A 93 6.53 10.80 24.37
CA ALA A 93 7.08 11.61 23.27
C ALA A 93 8.07 10.83 22.39
N ALA A 94 8.95 10.03 22.99
CA ALA A 94 9.88 9.19 22.25
C ALA A 94 9.16 8.11 21.41
N ALA A 95 8.13 7.47 21.96
CA ALA A 95 7.31 6.49 21.24
C ALA A 95 6.56 7.12 20.05
N LEU A 96 5.98 8.31 20.25
CA LEU A 96 5.25 9.01 19.19
C LEU A 96 6.20 9.48 18.08
N ALA A 97 7.41 9.94 18.41
CA ALA A 97 8.42 10.30 17.42
C ALA A 97 8.89 9.10 16.58
N GLU A 98 9.03 7.91 17.20
CA GLU A 98 9.33 6.67 16.47
C GLU A 98 8.19 6.32 15.50
N LEU A 99 6.93 6.39 15.95
CA LEU A 99 5.75 6.14 15.14
C LEU A 99 5.61 7.15 13.98
N ASP A 100 5.82 8.44 14.21
CA ASP A 100 5.76 9.47 13.17
C ASP A 100 6.77 9.24 12.05
N LYS A 101 8.00 8.84 12.43
CA LYS A 101 9.05 8.51 11.46
C LYS A 101 8.64 7.32 10.60
N LEU A 102 8.10 6.26 11.20
CA LEU A 102 7.67 5.06 10.48
C LEU A 102 6.41 5.32 9.62
N THR A 103 5.46 6.09 10.13
CA THR A 103 4.28 6.54 9.39
C THR A 103 4.68 7.40 8.19
N THR A 104 5.66 8.29 8.35
CA THR A 104 6.19 9.08 7.22
C THR A 104 6.84 8.19 6.17
N ALA A 105 7.62 7.19 6.57
CA ALA A 105 8.23 6.23 5.64
C ALA A 105 7.17 5.40 4.90
N PHE A 106 6.12 4.96 5.60
CA PHE A 106 4.98 4.24 5.03
C PHE A 106 4.23 5.10 4.02
N LYS A 107 3.81 6.31 4.39
CA LYS A 107 3.12 7.25 3.48
C LYS A 107 3.96 7.58 2.26
N LYS A 108 5.28 7.73 2.41
CA LYS A 108 6.20 7.93 1.29
C LYS A 108 6.25 6.73 0.35
N ALA A 109 6.20 5.51 0.89
CA ALA A 109 6.12 4.31 0.07
C ALA A 109 4.78 4.23 -0.68
N GLU A 110 3.66 4.56 -0.03
CA GLU A 110 2.34 4.62 -0.68
C GLU A 110 2.31 5.65 -1.81
N GLY A 111 2.89 6.84 -1.58
CA GLY A 111 3.02 7.86 -2.62
C GLY A 111 3.75 7.35 -3.86
N LYS A 112 4.80 6.55 -3.70
CA LYS A 112 5.53 5.93 -4.83
C LYS A 112 4.70 4.91 -5.60
N VAL A 113 3.79 4.20 -4.93
CA VAL A 113 2.85 3.29 -5.62
C VAL A 113 1.92 4.12 -6.51
N GLU A 114 1.37 5.22 -5.99
CA GLU A 114 0.50 6.10 -6.78
C GLU A 114 1.25 6.76 -7.95
N GLU A 115 2.51 7.16 -7.76
CA GLU A 115 3.37 7.66 -8.83
C GLU A 115 3.64 6.60 -9.90
N ALA A 116 3.80 5.32 -9.53
CA ALA A 116 4.00 4.22 -10.48
C ALA A 116 2.69 3.78 -11.16
N ARG A 117 1.55 3.94 -10.49
CA ARG A 117 0.21 3.58 -11.00
C ARG A 117 -0.18 4.41 -12.21
N LYS A 118 0.05 5.72 -12.15
CA LYS A 118 -0.33 6.67 -13.21
C LYS A 118 0.25 6.31 -14.59
N PRO A 119 1.58 6.19 -14.78
CA PRO A 119 2.14 5.83 -16.08
C PRO A 119 1.72 4.43 -16.53
N LEU A 120 1.55 3.48 -15.61
CA LEU A 120 1.03 2.15 -15.95
C LEU A 120 -0.39 2.23 -16.53
N HIS A 121 -1.28 3.01 -15.92
CA HIS A 121 -2.65 3.23 -16.42
C HIS A 121 -2.64 3.94 -17.78
N GLU A 122 -1.78 4.94 -17.96
CA GLU A 122 -1.62 5.64 -19.24
C GLU A 122 -1.16 4.70 -20.36
N VAL A 123 -0.18 3.83 -20.09
CA VAL A 123 0.29 2.85 -21.09
C VAL A 123 -0.78 1.80 -21.39
N ILE A 124 -1.54 1.33 -20.40
CA ILE A 124 -2.70 0.44 -20.62
C ILE A 124 -3.68 1.08 -21.61
N VAL A 125 -4.06 2.34 -21.37
CA VAL A 125 -5.02 3.06 -22.22
C VAL A 125 -4.43 3.31 -23.61
N ARG A 126 -3.17 3.72 -23.70
CA ARG A 126 -2.48 3.98 -24.97
C ARG A 126 -2.37 2.73 -25.83
N THR A 127 -1.90 1.63 -25.24
CA THR A 127 -1.73 0.33 -25.93
C THR A 127 -3.06 -0.26 -26.38
N TYR A 128 -4.12 -0.06 -25.60
CA TYR A 128 -5.46 -0.44 -26.03
C TYR A 128 -5.98 0.45 -27.17
N SER A 129 -5.83 1.77 -27.05
CA SER A 129 -6.34 2.74 -28.03
C SER A 129 -5.64 2.64 -29.37
N SER A 130 -4.37 2.24 -29.38
CA SER A 130 -3.61 1.96 -30.62
C SER A 130 -4.05 0.67 -31.31
N ARG A 131 -4.95 -0.12 -30.70
CA ARG A 131 -5.42 -1.43 -31.20
C ARG A 131 -4.30 -2.43 -31.45
N VAL A 132 -3.16 -2.24 -30.81
CA VAL A 132 -2.00 -3.13 -30.89
C VAL A 132 -2.27 -4.40 -30.08
N LEU A 133 -2.80 -4.25 -28.86
CA LEU A 133 -3.14 -5.38 -27.99
C LEU A 133 -4.59 -5.34 -27.54
N GLY A 134 -5.20 -6.53 -27.46
CA GLY A 134 -6.50 -6.71 -26.83
C GLY A 134 -6.43 -6.62 -25.30
N PRO A 135 -7.57 -6.42 -24.62
CA PRO A 135 -7.61 -6.24 -23.17
C PRO A 135 -7.24 -7.53 -22.41
N GLY A 136 -7.38 -8.71 -23.04
CA GLY A 136 -6.92 -9.97 -22.48
C GLY A 136 -5.40 -10.03 -22.40
N VAL A 137 -4.72 -9.75 -23.52
CA VAL A 137 -3.26 -9.74 -23.58
C VAL A 137 -2.67 -8.67 -22.65
N ILE A 138 -3.27 -7.48 -22.59
CA ILE A 138 -2.82 -6.45 -21.63
C ILE A 138 -2.90 -6.97 -20.19
N ALA A 139 -3.98 -7.66 -19.83
CA ALA A 139 -4.18 -8.20 -18.48
C ALA A 139 -3.14 -9.26 -18.07
N GLU A 140 -2.49 -9.93 -19.03
CA GLU A 140 -1.42 -10.89 -18.75
C GLU A 140 -0.11 -10.21 -18.31
N HIS A 141 0.07 -8.93 -18.64
CA HIS A 141 1.31 -8.16 -18.41
C HIS A 141 1.17 -7.06 -17.34
N VAL A 142 0.01 -6.97 -16.69
CA VAL A 142 -0.29 -5.96 -15.66
C VAL A 142 -0.87 -6.63 -14.42
N PRO A 143 -0.81 -6.00 -13.24
CA PRO A 143 -1.28 -6.63 -11.99
C PRO A 143 -2.81 -6.62 -11.86
N TYR A 144 -3.53 -6.45 -12.98
CA TYR A 144 -4.98 -6.25 -13.02
C TYR A 144 -5.62 -7.28 -13.93
N ASP A 145 -6.74 -7.84 -13.49
CA ASP A 145 -7.55 -8.70 -14.34
C ASP A 145 -8.14 -7.92 -15.55
N ARG A 146 -8.62 -8.67 -16.54
CA ARG A 146 -9.23 -8.12 -17.76
C ARG A 146 -10.38 -7.14 -17.48
N ASN A 147 -11.19 -7.40 -16.46
CA ASN A 147 -12.34 -6.54 -16.12
C ASN A 147 -11.88 -5.21 -15.53
N HIS A 148 -10.83 -5.25 -14.71
CA HIS A 148 -10.19 -4.07 -14.16
C HIS A 148 -9.49 -3.26 -15.26
N VAL A 149 -8.76 -3.90 -16.16
CA VAL A 149 -8.22 -3.25 -17.37
C VAL A 149 -9.34 -2.56 -18.16
N GLY A 150 -10.47 -3.25 -18.37
CA GLY A 150 -11.66 -2.66 -18.99
C GLY A 150 -12.23 -1.45 -18.25
N ARG A 151 -12.23 -1.45 -16.91
CA ARG A 151 -12.64 -0.30 -16.09
C ARG A 151 -11.68 0.89 -16.26
N ILE A 152 -10.38 0.66 -16.29
CA ILE A 152 -9.36 1.70 -16.52
C ILE A 152 -9.59 2.37 -17.88
N ILE A 153 -9.71 1.55 -18.93
CA ILE A 153 -9.96 2.00 -20.31
C ILE A 153 -11.26 2.82 -20.40
N LYS A 154 -12.35 2.31 -19.81
CA LYS A 154 -13.64 2.99 -19.79
C LYS A 154 -13.59 4.31 -19.03
N ALA A 155 -12.90 4.35 -17.89
CA ALA A 155 -12.73 5.56 -17.09
C ALA A 155 -11.94 6.64 -17.85
N ALA A 156 -11.00 6.23 -18.71
CA ALA A 156 -10.26 7.12 -19.61
C ALA A 156 -11.04 7.55 -20.87
N GLY A 157 -12.28 7.08 -21.05
CA GLY A 157 -13.13 7.45 -22.19
C GLY A 157 -12.74 6.80 -23.53
N ALA A 158 -11.87 5.79 -23.53
CA ALA A 158 -11.50 5.11 -24.76
C ALA A 158 -12.63 4.18 -25.25
N PRO A 159 -12.91 4.13 -26.56
CA PRO A 159 -13.99 3.30 -27.10
C PRO A 159 -13.69 1.83 -26.86
N LEU A 160 -14.61 1.12 -26.19
CA LEU A 160 -14.49 -0.33 -26.00
C LEU A 160 -14.52 -1.02 -27.37
N ILE A 161 -13.37 -1.57 -27.78
CA ILE A 161 -13.24 -2.56 -28.83
C ILE A 161 -14.15 -3.74 -28.43
N ARG A 162 -15.34 -3.79 -29.04
CA ARG A 162 -16.19 -4.98 -29.03
C ARG A 162 -15.46 -6.04 -29.85
N GLY A 163 -14.81 -6.97 -29.15
CA GLY A 163 -14.56 -8.31 -29.67
C GLY A 163 -15.81 -9.14 -29.50
#